data_AF-W2SNR5-F1
#
_entry.id   AF-W2SNR5-F1
#
_cell.length_a   1.000
_cell.length_b   1.000
_cell.length_c   1.000
_cell.angle_alpha   90.00
_cell.angle_beta   90.00
_cell.angle_gamma   90.00
#
_symmetry.space_group_name_H-M   'P 1'
#
loop_
_entity.id
_entity.type
_entity.pdbx_description
1 polymer ?
#
loop_
_entity_poly.entity_id
_entity_poly.type
_entity_poly.pdbx_seq_one_letter_code
_entity_poly.pdbx_strand_id
1 'polypeptide(L)'
;MVRRFPYFQEHYFKQILIDDVSGFDDTLVTPFRERVEANGMTVDDLDLKNIYGYIHLYDALRLYAIAVRAAMNLTGNESIYEDGRFVWNQMRRITFSGLVSAAGVSSGTVMMDDIAERAPIYATFYVSANSDTVKKINEIEPKLIEKCDGLKTKTGCFDLQITDVMTGFWPSPDGTLPKQEPACGYRNE
;
A
#
# COMPACT_ATOMS: atom_id res chain seq x y z
N MET A 1 8.35 9.92 15.22
CA MET A 1 9.51 10.22 14.36
C MET A 1 10.41 9.00 14.33
N VAL A 2 10.36 8.23 13.25
CA VAL A 2 10.95 6.88 13.20
C VAL A 2 12.47 7.01 13.09
N ARG A 3 13.20 6.40 14.03
CA ARG A 3 14.68 6.26 14.04
C ARG A 3 15.24 5.43 12.86
N ARG A 4 14.51 5.25 11.76
CA ARG A 4 14.94 4.41 10.62
C ARG A 4 15.94 5.14 9.74
N PHE A 5 15.79 6.44 9.54
CA PHE A 5 16.57 7.17 8.54
C PHE A 5 18.10 7.14 8.77
N PRO A 6 18.63 7.37 9.99
CA PRO A 6 20.08 7.32 10.24
C PRO A 6 20.65 5.91 10.01
N TYR A 7 19.90 4.88 10.42
CA TYR A 7 20.28 3.48 10.22
C TYR A 7 20.36 3.12 8.72
N PHE A 8 19.45 3.63 7.91
CA PHE A 8 19.42 3.33 6.47
C PHE A 8 20.58 3.95 5.70
N GLN A 9 20.97 5.18 6.00
CA GLN A 9 22.15 5.78 5.36
C GLN A 9 23.45 5.04 5.69
N GLU A 10 23.60 4.56 6.92
CA GLU A 10 24.80 3.81 7.34
C GLU A 10 24.92 2.45 6.63
N HIS A 11 23.80 1.78 6.33
CA HIS A 11 23.81 0.38 5.85
C HIS A 11 23.45 0.21 4.37
N TYR A 12 22.74 1.16 3.75
CA TYR A 12 22.16 1.01 2.40
C TYR A 12 22.56 2.14 1.44
N PHE A 13 23.74 2.71 1.66
CA PHE A 13 24.31 3.79 0.84
C PHE A 13 24.38 3.45 -0.66
N LYS A 14 23.86 4.36 -1.52
CA LYS A 14 23.78 4.21 -2.99
C LYS A 14 23.01 2.97 -3.46
N GLN A 15 22.11 2.44 -2.64
CA GLN A 15 21.30 1.28 -2.98
C GLN A 15 19.89 1.69 -3.40
N ILE A 16 19.28 0.80 -4.19
CA ILE A 16 17.86 0.80 -4.47
C ILE A 16 17.20 -0.16 -3.47
N LEU A 17 16.17 0.31 -2.78
CA LEU A 17 15.39 -0.45 -1.83
C LEU A 17 13.98 -0.63 -2.39
N ILE A 18 13.41 -1.82 -2.27
CA ILE A 18 11.99 -2.06 -2.52
C ILE A 18 11.35 -2.35 -1.17
N ASP A 19 10.40 -1.53 -0.77
CA ASP A 19 9.69 -1.67 0.50
C ASP A 19 8.24 -1.19 0.32
N ASP A 20 7.40 -1.44 1.32
CA ASP A 20 6.03 -0.95 1.35
C ASP A 20 6.04 0.59 1.30
N VAL A 21 5.09 1.19 0.55
CA VAL A 21 4.99 2.66 0.42
C VAL A 21 4.87 3.33 1.80
N SER A 22 4.23 2.64 2.74
CA SER A 22 4.06 3.07 4.13
C SER A 22 5.38 3.19 4.89
N GLY A 23 6.45 2.54 4.43
CA GLY A 23 7.71 2.38 5.15
C GLY A 23 8.56 3.65 5.27
N PHE A 24 8.38 4.62 4.37
CA PHE A 24 9.26 5.79 4.23
C PHE A 24 8.54 7.14 4.06
N ASP A 25 7.21 7.15 3.99
CA ASP A 25 6.43 8.36 3.74
C ASP A 25 5.48 8.67 4.92
N ASP A 26 5.52 9.93 5.40
CA ASP A 26 4.65 10.44 6.47
C ASP A 26 3.21 10.73 5.98
N THR A 27 2.93 10.50 4.69
CA THR A 27 1.61 10.67 4.06
C THR A 27 0.49 9.88 4.73
N LEU A 28 0.81 8.79 5.43
CA LEU A 28 -0.17 8.00 6.20
C LEU A 28 -0.44 8.56 7.59
N VAL A 29 0.56 9.20 8.21
CA VAL A 29 0.51 9.63 9.60
C VAL A 29 -0.35 10.88 9.76
N THR A 30 -0.25 11.82 8.82
CA THR A 30 -0.96 13.11 8.89
C THR A 30 -2.48 12.95 8.83
N PRO A 31 -3.07 12.24 7.84
CA PRO A 31 -4.52 12.00 7.80
C PRO A 31 -5.06 11.29 9.04
N PHE A 32 -4.29 10.33 9.57
CA PHE A 32 -4.67 9.58 10.78
C PHE A 32 -4.66 10.48 12.01
N ARG A 33 -3.61 11.29 12.17
CA ARG A 33 -3.50 12.28 13.24
C ARG A 33 -4.69 13.24 13.26
N GLU A 34 -4.99 13.86 12.12
CA GLU A 34 -6.11 14.81 12.00
C GLU A 34 -7.44 14.15 12.39
N ARG A 35 -7.64 12.88 12.01
CA ARG A 35 -8.83 12.12 12.38
C ARG A 35 -8.91 11.87 13.88
N VAL A 36 -7.80 11.55 14.54
CA VAL A 36 -7.75 11.31 15.99
C VAL A 36 -8.03 12.61 16.76
N GLU A 37 -7.38 13.70 16.34
CA GLU A 37 -7.59 15.05 16.91
C GLU A 37 -9.04 15.53 16.76
N ALA A 38 -9.66 15.26 15.60
CA ALA A 38 -11.08 15.58 15.37
C ALA A 38 -12.05 14.80 16.29
N ASN A 39 -11.61 13.69 16.89
CA ASN A 39 -12.40 12.92 17.85
C ASN A 39 -12.01 13.23 19.32
N GLY A 40 -11.26 14.30 19.56
CA GLY A 40 -10.93 14.78 20.92
C GLY A 40 -9.79 14.02 21.60
N MET A 41 -9.02 13.23 20.86
CA MET A 41 -7.81 12.58 21.34
C MET A 41 -6.57 13.35 20.89
N THR A 42 -5.46 13.20 21.60
CA THR A 42 -4.19 13.82 21.23
C THR A 42 -3.21 12.78 20.70
N VAL A 43 -2.16 13.23 20.00
CA VAL A 43 -1.10 12.35 19.50
C VAL A 43 -0.33 11.68 20.65
N ASP A 44 -0.30 12.31 21.82
CA ASP A 44 0.37 11.78 23.02
C ASP A 44 -0.38 10.57 23.60
N ASP A 45 -1.67 10.41 23.28
CA ASP A 45 -2.48 9.24 23.65
C ASP A 45 -2.17 8.02 22.77
N LEU A 46 -1.40 8.20 21.68
CA LEU A 46 -1.06 7.15 20.73
C LEU A 46 0.37 6.66 20.92
N ASP A 47 0.56 5.34 20.89
CA ASP A 47 1.90 4.80 20.68
C ASP A 47 2.31 4.99 19.22
N LEU A 48 3.06 6.07 18.97
CA LEU A 48 3.61 6.38 17.65
C LEU A 48 4.52 5.29 17.07
N LYS A 49 5.01 4.35 17.88
CA LYS A 49 5.75 3.18 17.38
C LYS A 49 4.84 2.19 16.66
N ASN A 50 3.53 2.22 16.94
CA ASN A 50 2.53 1.31 16.38
C ASN A 50 1.50 2.04 15.49
N ILE A 51 1.85 3.24 14.99
CA ILE A 51 0.91 4.05 14.21
C ILE A 51 0.36 3.33 12.98
N TYR A 52 1.19 2.55 12.28
CA TYR A 52 0.75 1.74 11.14
C TYR A 52 -0.24 0.64 11.54
N GLY A 53 -0.05 0.02 12.71
CA GLY A 53 -1.02 -0.94 13.25
C GLY A 53 -2.40 -0.31 13.47
N TYR A 54 -2.45 0.90 14.01
CA TYR A 54 -3.70 1.64 14.17
C TYR A 54 -4.35 1.99 12.84
N ILE A 55 -3.56 2.42 11.86
CA ILE A 55 -4.06 2.74 10.51
C ILE A 55 -4.64 1.49 9.83
N HIS A 56 -3.93 0.37 9.88
CA HIS A 56 -4.43 -0.89 9.31
C HIS A 56 -5.68 -1.40 10.04
N LEU A 57 -5.78 -1.21 11.35
CA LEU A 57 -7.00 -1.53 12.10
C LEU A 57 -8.18 -0.64 11.70
N TYR A 58 -7.93 0.66 11.50
CA TYR A 58 -8.93 1.58 10.98
C TYR A 58 -9.45 1.15 9.60
N ASP A 59 -8.54 0.83 8.68
CA ASP A 59 -8.89 0.34 7.35
C ASP A 59 -9.69 -0.97 7.42
N ALA A 60 -9.32 -1.89 8.31
CA ALA A 60 -10.03 -3.15 8.50
C ALA A 60 -11.47 -2.94 9.02
N LEU A 61 -11.66 -2.03 9.97
CA LEU A 61 -13.01 -1.67 10.45
C LEU A 61 -13.84 -1.00 9.36
N ARG A 62 -13.22 -0.15 8.53
CA ARG A 62 -13.88 0.48 7.39
C ARG A 62 -14.29 -0.56 6.34
N LEU A 63 -13.42 -1.51 6.02
CA LEU A 63 -13.74 -2.64 5.14
C LEU A 63 -14.93 -3.42 5.68
N TYR A 64 -14.93 -3.75 6.98
CA TYR A 64 -16.04 -4.44 7.63
C TYR A 64 -17.36 -3.67 7.50
N ALA A 65 -17.36 -2.37 7.78
CA ALA A 65 -18.54 -1.54 7.66
C ALA A 65 -19.07 -1.45 6.21
N ILE A 66 -18.16 -1.36 5.22
CA ILE A 66 -18.53 -1.37 3.80
C ILE A 66 -19.19 -2.71 3.43
N ALA A 67 -18.58 -3.82 3.84
CA ALA A 67 -19.06 -5.18 3.54
C ALA A 67 -20.42 -5.48 4.20
N VAL A 68 -20.60 -5.12 5.47
CA VAL A 68 -21.88 -5.27 6.18
C VAL A 68 -22.97 -4.43 5.53
N ARG A 69 -22.68 -3.17 5.19
CA ARG A 69 -23.64 -2.31 4.50
C ARG A 69 -24.02 -2.87 3.13
N ALA A 70 -23.06 -3.38 2.37
CA ALA A 70 -23.33 -4.04 1.10
C ALA A 70 -24.21 -5.29 1.30
N ALA A 71 -23.92 -6.10 2.31
CA ALA A 71 -24.70 -7.28 2.66
C ALA A 71 -26.15 -6.95 3.04
N MET A 72 -26.36 -5.93 3.87
CA MET A 72 -27.69 -5.45 4.26
C MET A 72 -28.47 -4.95 3.05
N ASN A 73 -27.84 -4.16 2.17
CA ASN A 73 -28.47 -3.65 0.97
C ASN A 73 -28.87 -4.77 -0.02
N LEU A 74 -28.05 -5.82 -0.13
CA LEU A 74 -28.32 -6.95 -1.03
C LEU A 74 -29.42 -7.88 -0.52
N THR A 75 -29.50 -8.07 0.80
CA THR A 75 -30.40 -9.08 1.40
C THR A 75 -31.68 -8.48 1.99
N GLY A 76 -31.68 -7.19 2.32
CA GLY A 76 -32.73 -6.54 3.10
C GLY A 76 -32.78 -6.98 4.57
N ASN A 77 -31.81 -7.76 5.04
CA ASN A 77 -31.75 -8.28 6.41
C ASN A 77 -30.75 -7.48 7.25
N GLU A 78 -31.24 -6.78 8.27
CA GLU A 78 -30.40 -6.00 9.20
C GLU A 78 -29.49 -6.88 10.05
N SER A 79 -29.86 -8.15 10.30
CA SER A 79 -29.05 -9.10 11.08
C SER A 79 -28.03 -9.89 10.24
N ILE A 80 -27.85 -9.57 8.95
CA ILE A 80 -26.93 -10.30 8.07
C ILE A 80 -25.46 -10.25 8.53
N TYR A 81 -25.10 -9.27 9.38
CA TYR A 81 -23.75 -9.17 9.95
C TYR A 81 -23.35 -10.37 10.82
N GLU A 82 -24.33 -11.16 11.28
CA GLU A 82 -24.12 -12.38 12.07
C GLU A 82 -23.63 -13.55 11.19
N ASP A 83 -23.91 -13.53 9.88
CA ASP A 83 -23.33 -14.49 8.93
C ASP A 83 -21.93 -14.05 8.51
N GLY A 84 -20.95 -14.42 9.33
CA GLY A 84 -19.54 -14.08 9.10
C GLY A 84 -19.01 -14.57 7.76
N ARG A 85 -19.50 -15.71 7.23
CA ARG A 85 -19.08 -16.21 5.91
C ARG A 85 -19.64 -15.33 4.80
N PHE A 86 -20.90 -14.91 4.92
CA PHE A 86 -21.50 -14.00 3.95
C PHE A 86 -20.80 -12.64 3.95
N VAL A 87 -20.57 -12.05 5.12
CA VAL A 87 -19.85 -10.76 5.26
C VAL A 87 -18.43 -10.87 4.73
N TRP A 88 -17.69 -11.92 5.08
CA TRP A 88 -16.35 -12.16 4.55
C TRP A 88 -16.36 -12.26 3.03
N ASN A 89 -17.35 -12.96 2.45
CA ASN A 89 -17.51 -13.02 0.99
C ASN A 89 -17.73 -11.64 0.36
N GLN A 90 -18.41 -10.72 1.04
CA GLN A 90 -18.57 -9.34 0.59
C GLN A 90 -17.27 -8.52 0.70
N MET A 91 -16.35 -8.85 1.60
CA MET A 91 -15.06 -8.14 1.73
C MET A 91 -14.08 -8.41 0.58
N ARG A 92 -14.26 -9.53 -0.13
CA ARG A 92 -13.35 -9.99 -1.19
C ARG A 92 -13.44 -9.07 -2.39
N ARG A 93 -12.29 -8.78 -3.00
CA ARG A 93 -12.16 -7.96 -4.21
C ARG A 93 -12.74 -6.54 -4.07
N ILE A 94 -12.93 -6.04 -2.85
CA ILE A 94 -13.29 -4.64 -2.59
C ILE A 94 -12.05 -3.77 -2.75
N THR A 95 -12.23 -2.61 -3.38
CA THR A 95 -11.25 -1.54 -3.39
C THR A 95 -11.88 -0.26 -2.83
N PHE A 96 -11.20 0.41 -1.91
CA PHE A 96 -11.65 1.67 -1.33
C PHE A 96 -10.47 2.58 -1.00
N SER A 97 -10.71 3.90 -0.98
CA SER A 97 -9.70 4.85 -0.54
C SER A 97 -9.51 4.77 0.98
N GLY A 98 -8.26 4.81 1.44
CA GLY A 98 -7.91 4.89 2.86
C GLY A 98 -8.31 6.22 3.50
N LEU A 99 -7.59 6.63 4.54
CA LEU A 99 -7.78 7.93 5.17
C LEU A 99 -7.41 9.05 4.21
N VAL A 100 -8.10 10.18 4.32
CA VAL A 100 -7.82 11.38 3.52
C VAL A 100 -7.75 12.55 4.48
N SER A 101 -6.65 13.31 4.43
CA SER A 101 -6.47 14.51 5.25
C SER A 101 -7.41 15.62 4.80
N ALA A 102 -7.57 16.65 5.64
CA ALA A 102 -8.28 17.87 5.31
C ALA A 102 -7.69 18.57 4.06
N ALA A 103 -6.37 18.41 3.84
CA ALA A 103 -5.67 18.91 2.66
C ALA A 103 -5.84 18.02 1.41
N GLY A 104 -6.62 16.94 1.49
CA GLY A 104 -6.85 16.01 0.39
C GLY A 104 -5.75 14.98 0.17
N VAL A 105 -4.78 14.88 1.08
CA VAL A 105 -3.70 13.87 1.01
C VAL A 105 -4.29 12.54 1.44
N SER A 106 -4.31 11.57 0.52
CA SER A 106 -4.82 10.23 0.79
C SER A 106 -3.72 9.32 1.32
N SER A 107 -4.09 8.43 2.23
CA SER A 107 -3.25 7.35 2.75
C SER A 107 -3.13 6.17 1.77
N GLY A 108 -3.43 6.41 0.49
CA GLY A 108 -3.47 5.41 -0.57
C GLY A 108 -4.79 4.64 -0.67
N THR A 109 -4.80 3.70 -1.61
CA THR A 109 -5.93 2.82 -1.89
C THR A 109 -5.75 1.50 -1.14
N VAL A 110 -6.82 1.00 -0.53
CA VAL A 110 -6.87 -0.34 0.06
C VAL A 110 -7.58 -1.25 -0.94
N MET A 111 -6.85 -2.25 -1.42
CA MET A 111 -7.37 -3.27 -2.32
C MET A 111 -7.33 -4.62 -1.62
N MET A 112 -8.48 -5.30 -1.58
CA MET A 112 -8.60 -6.67 -1.09
C MET A 112 -8.59 -7.63 -2.27
N ASP A 113 -7.95 -8.79 -2.13
CA ASP A 113 -7.93 -9.82 -3.16
C ASP A 113 -9.12 -10.79 -3.04
N ASP A 114 -9.06 -11.92 -3.76
CA ASP A 114 -10.15 -12.92 -3.79
C ASP A 114 -10.30 -13.73 -2.49
N ILE A 115 -9.30 -13.68 -1.60
CA ILE A 115 -9.34 -14.30 -0.26
C ILE A 115 -9.50 -13.27 0.87
N ALA A 116 -9.79 -12.01 0.51
CA ALA A 116 -9.89 -10.88 1.42
C ALA A 116 -8.58 -10.62 2.20
N GLU A 117 -7.44 -10.83 1.55
CA GLU A 117 -6.14 -10.31 1.99
C GLU A 117 -5.87 -8.97 1.31
N ARG A 118 -5.19 -8.05 2.02
CA ARG A 118 -4.83 -6.75 1.48
C ARG A 118 -3.69 -6.92 0.49
N ALA A 119 -3.91 -6.50 -0.76
CA ALA A 119 -2.87 -6.47 -1.75
C ALA A 119 -1.83 -5.39 -1.39
N PRO A 120 -0.53 -5.72 -1.40
CA PRO A 120 0.52 -4.80 -0.99
C PRO A 120 0.76 -3.74 -2.07
N ILE A 121 1.16 -2.54 -1.64
CA ILE A 121 1.65 -1.49 -2.53
C ILE A 121 3.11 -1.25 -2.16
N TYR A 122 4.01 -1.53 -3.09
CA TYR A 122 5.43 -1.31 -2.88
C TYR A 122 5.88 -0.05 -3.60
N ALA A 123 6.98 0.51 -3.14
CA ALA A 123 7.72 1.52 -3.85
C ALA A 123 9.19 1.17 -3.88
N THR A 124 9.83 1.66 -4.93
CA THR A 124 11.28 1.61 -5.07
C THR A 124 11.85 2.94 -4.61
N PHE A 125 12.86 2.88 -3.76
CA PHE A 125 13.43 4.00 -3.05
C PHE A 125 14.94 4.06 -3.31
N TYR A 126 15.45 5.26 -3.59
CA TYR A 126 16.87 5.51 -3.75
C TYR A 126 17.43 6.24 -2.54
N VAL A 127 18.47 5.67 -1.94
CA VAL A 127 19.22 6.31 -0.86
C VAL A 127 20.41 7.06 -1.47
N SER A 128 20.27 8.37 -1.62
CA SER A 128 21.32 9.23 -2.16
C SER A 128 22.45 9.43 -1.16
N ALA A 129 23.69 9.45 -1.67
CA ALA A 129 24.89 9.71 -0.89
C ALA A 129 24.97 11.13 -0.33
N ASN A 130 24.30 12.08 -0.99
CA ASN A 130 24.46 13.51 -0.76
C ASN A 130 23.17 14.16 -0.24
N SER A 131 22.18 13.36 0.16
CA SER A 131 20.89 13.87 0.63
C SER A 131 20.40 13.06 1.82
N ASP A 132 19.93 13.78 2.82
CA ASP A 132 19.26 13.22 4.00
C ASP A 132 17.79 12.90 3.72
N THR A 133 17.46 12.60 2.47
CA THR A 133 16.13 12.17 2.06
C THR A 133 16.21 10.94 1.17
N VAL A 134 15.32 9.97 1.41
CA VAL A 134 15.14 8.82 0.54
C VAL A 134 14.20 9.26 -0.58
N LYS A 135 14.61 9.06 -1.82
CA LYS A 135 13.83 9.47 -2.99
C LYS A 135 13.02 8.29 -3.53
N LYS A 136 11.70 8.40 -3.58
CA LYS A 136 10.84 7.43 -4.27
C LYS A 136 11.10 7.52 -5.79
N ILE A 137 11.46 6.40 -6.41
CA ILE A 137 11.80 6.27 -7.85
C ILE A 137 10.60 5.78 -8.66
N ASN A 138 9.85 4.83 -8.10
CA ASN A 138 8.65 4.30 -8.74
C ASN A 138 7.72 3.64 -7.71
N GLU A 139 6.45 3.53 -8.09
CA GLU A 139 5.46 2.73 -7.37
C GLU A 139 5.19 1.41 -8.10
N ILE A 140 4.83 0.42 -7.31
CA ILE A 140 4.50 -0.94 -7.73
C ILE A 140 3.13 -1.24 -7.14
N GLU A 141 2.11 -1.19 -7.99
CA GLU A 141 0.72 -1.31 -7.59
C GLU A 141 0.15 -2.70 -7.92
N PRO A 142 -0.73 -3.24 -7.08
CA PRO A 142 -1.41 -4.50 -7.36
C PRO A 142 -2.54 -4.28 -8.37
N LYS A 143 -2.64 -5.21 -9.32
CA LYS A 143 -3.74 -5.30 -10.28
C LYS A 143 -4.42 -6.66 -10.14
N LEU A 144 -5.72 -6.65 -9.85
CA LEU A 144 -6.48 -7.89 -9.72
C LEU A 144 -6.50 -8.70 -11.02
N ILE A 145 -6.25 -9.99 -10.89
CA ILE A 145 -6.35 -10.94 -12.00
C ILE A 145 -7.82 -11.27 -12.25
N GLU A 146 -8.27 -11.14 -13.50
CA GLU A 146 -9.62 -11.54 -13.87
C GLU A 146 -9.78 -13.07 -13.86
N LYS A 147 -10.96 -13.55 -13.44
CA LYS A 147 -11.30 -14.99 -13.40
C LYS A 147 -10.34 -15.85 -12.57
N CYS A 148 -9.64 -15.24 -11.62
CA CYS A 148 -8.87 -15.97 -10.62
C CYS A 148 -9.80 -16.49 -9.51
N ASP A 149 -9.49 -17.69 -9.00
CA ASP A 149 -10.21 -18.35 -7.91
C ASP A 149 -9.19 -18.68 -6.81
N GLY A 150 -8.94 -17.68 -5.96
CA GLY A 150 -7.96 -17.73 -4.89
C GLY A 150 -8.35 -18.73 -3.80
N LEU A 151 -9.64 -19.04 -3.69
CA LEU A 151 -10.14 -20.09 -2.79
C LEU A 151 -9.69 -21.50 -3.19
N LYS A 152 -9.63 -21.78 -4.50
CA LYS A 152 -9.12 -23.05 -5.02
C LYS A 152 -7.60 -23.13 -4.99
N THR A 153 -6.93 -22.07 -5.42
CA THR A 153 -5.45 -22.07 -5.53
C THR A 153 -4.77 -21.80 -4.20
N LYS A 154 -5.48 -21.22 -3.22
CA LYS A 154 -4.95 -20.70 -1.95
C LYS A 154 -3.86 -19.64 -2.16
N THR A 155 -4.02 -18.83 -3.19
CA THR A 155 -3.10 -17.75 -3.55
C THR A 155 -3.86 -16.46 -3.75
N GLY A 156 -3.19 -15.34 -3.51
CA GLY A 156 -3.73 -14.03 -3.84
C GLY A 156 -3.93 -13.87 -5.35
N CYS A 157 -4.98 -13.13 -5.73
CA CYS A 157 -5.41 -12.95 -7.11
C CYS A 157 -5.04 -11.57 -7.66
N PHE A 158 -3.75 -11.22 -7.62
CA PHE A 158 -3.23 -9.97 -8.13
C PHE A 158 -1.83 -10.13 -8.74
N ASP A 159 -1.52 -9.30 -9.73
CA ASP A 159 -0.18 -9.10 -10.27
C ASP A 159 0.36 -7.74 -9.80
N LEU A 160 1.67 -7.62 -9.61
CA LEU A 160 2.33 -6.36 -9.29
C LEU A 160 2.78 -5.66 -10.57
N GLN A 161 2.36 -4.41 -10.76
CA GLN A 161 2.67 -3.61 -11.94
C GLN A 161 3.46 -2.36 -11.55
N ILE A 162 4.55 -2.11 -12.26
CA ILE A 162 5.33 -0.88 -12.13
C ILE A 162 4.61 0.20 -12.94
N THR A 163 4.10 1.24 -12.27
CA THR A 163 3.22 2.24 -12.91
C THR A 163 3.94 3.55 -13.25
N ASP A 164 4.90 3.97 -12.45
CA ASP A 164 5.56 5.28 -12.62
C ASP A 164 7.07 5.15 -12.52
N VAL A 165 7.75 4.97 -13.65
CA VAL A 165 9.22 4.92 -13.68
C VAL A 165 9.75 6.33 -13.86
N MET A 166 10.46 6.87 -12.86
CA MET A 166 11.15 8.15 -12.99
C MET A 166 12.09 8.16 -14.21
N THR A 167 11.76 8.95 -15.22
CA THR A 167 12.61 9.21 -16.39
C THR A 167 13.76 10.14 -15.99
N GLY A 168 14.96 9.84 -16.47
CA GLY A 168 16.19 10.57 -16.12
C GLY A 168 16.84 10.17 -14.79
N PHE A 169 16.23 9.23 -14.04
CA PHE A 169 16.91 8.59 -12.90
C PHE A 169 17.91 7.52 -13.36
N TRP A 170 17.55 6.77 -14.39
CA TRP A 170 18.36 5.62 -14.84
C TRP A 170 19.62 6.07 -15.56
N PRO A 171 20.75 5.38 -15.36
CA PRO A 171 22.03 5.72 -16.00
C PRO A 171 22.07 5.37 -17.50
N SER A 172 20.95 4.99 -18.09
CA SER A 172 20.83 4.74 -19.53
C SER A 172 20.96 6.05 -20.33
N PRO A 173 21.41 5.99 -21.59
CA PRO A 173 21.60 7.19 -22.41
C PRO A 173 20.33 8.02 -22.62
N ASP A 174 19.16 7.37 -22.57
CA ASP A 174 17.83 7.98 -22.70
C ASP A 174 17.14 8.21 -21.35
N GLY A 175 17.81 7.86 -20.23
CA GLY A 175 17.27 7.99 -18.88
C GLY A 175 16.13 7.04 -18.55
N THR A 176 15.88 6.02 -19.38
CA THR A 176 14.81 5.02 -19.17
C THR A 176 15.30 3.78 -18.41
N LEU A 177 14.38 3.04 -17.80
CA LEU A 177 14.72 1.78 -17.14
C LEU A 177 15.41 0.83 -18.13
N PRO A 178 16.65 0.35 -17.85
CA PRO A 178 17.34 -0.55 -18.75
C PRO A 178 16.52 -1.79 -19.04
N LYS A 179 16.53 -2.25 -20.31
CA LYS A 179 15.92 -3.51 -20.68
C LYS A 179 16.55 -4.65 -19.88
N GLN A 180 15.72 -5.61 -19.44
CA GLN A 180 16.21 -6.81 -18.76
C GLN A 180 17.22 -7.55 -19.64
N GLU A 181 16.91 -7.68 -20.93
CA GLU A 181 17.80 -8.27 -21.93
C GLU A 181 18.57 -7.18 -22.69
N PRO A 182 19.91 -7.31 -22.83
CA PRO A 182 20.70 -6.43 -23.69
C PRO A 182 20.22 -6.47 -25.14
N ALA A 183 20.43 -5.39 -25.89
CA ALA A 183 20.03 -5.34 -27.31
C ALA A 183 20.66 -6.45 -28.17
N CYS A 184 21.82 -6.98 -27.76
CA CYS A 184 22.51 -8.06 -28.44
C CYS A 184 22.35 -9.43 -27.73
N GLY A 185 21.39 -9.57 -26.83
CA GLY A 185 21.24 -10.76 -26.00
C GLY A 185 22.37 -10.94 -24.99
N TYR A 186 22.21 -11.88 -24.04
CA TYR A 186 23.22 -12.13 -23.01
C TYR A 186 24.51 -12.77 -23.56
N ARG A 187 24.42 -13.40 -24.73
CA ARG A 187 25.53 -14.14 -25.34
C ARG A 187 26.08 -13.51 -26.61
N ASN A 188 25.52 -12.40 -27.07
CA ASN A 188 25.99 -11.72 -28.28
C ASN A 188 25.98 -12.65 -29.52
N GLU A 189 24.97 -13.54 -29.60
CA GLU A 189 24.73 -14.50 -30.69
C GLU A 189 23.74 -13.94 -31.72
#